data_AF-A0A0D2ICC7-F1
#
_entry.id   AF-A0A0D2ICC7-F1
#
_cell.length_a   1.000
_cell.length_b   1.000
_cell.length_c   1.000
_cell.angle_alpha   90.00
_cell.angle_beta   90.00
_cell.angle_gamma   90.00
#
_symmetry.space_group_name_H-M   'P 1'
#
loop_
_entity.id
_entity.type
_entity.pdbx_description
1 polymer ?
#
loop_
_entity_poly.entity_id
_entity_poly.type
_entity_poly.pdbx_seq_one_letter_code
_entity_poly.pdbx_strand_id
1 'polypeptide(L)'
;MPPTTPSSSNGRSSVEFHRPNSEFIMTHTIPPTTSEHGHSIVRPPFHYHIYQSERFHVVSGEGTFRKGTGREPWITLSSVPGGQSTAGVNAGVYYKFENASKTDPQVIDIQLDPEAYESEQRFFRNFFGHMDDCRRPRCSRVFFS
;
A
#
# COMPACT_ATOMS: atom_id res chain seq x y z
N MET A 1 13.27 17.92 8.25
CA MET A 1 12.26 18.25 7.22
C MET A 1 10.96 17.56 7.62
N PRO A 2 9.78 18.19 7.50
CA PRO A 2 8.53 17.47 7.69
C PRO A 2 8.43 16.34 6.66
N PRO A 3 7.89 15.16 7.03
CA PRO A 3 7.70 14.08 6.07
C PRO A 3 6.76 14.57 4.96
N THR A 4 7.27 14.70 3.75
CA THR A 4 6.44 15.00 2.58
C THR A 4 5.64 13.74 2.25
N THR A 5 4.32 13.81 2.42
CA THR A 5 3.35 12.76 2.03
C THR A 5 3.23 12.73 0.50
N PRO A 6 3.63 11.64 -0.20
CA PRO A 6 3.24 11.47 -1.59
C PRO A 6 1.73 11.29 -1.66
N SER A 7 1.05 12.17 -2.40
CA SER A 7 -0.39 12.08 -2.68
C SER A 7 -0.63 11.95 -4.18
N SER A 8 -1.54 11.07 -4.58
CA SER A 8 -1.87 10.79 -5.98
C SER A 8 -3.37 10.59 -6.17
N SER A 9 -3.84 10.45 -7.41
CA SER A 9 -5.28 10.31 -7.75
C SER A 9 -6.14 11.54 -7.44
N ASN A 10 -5.63 12.74 -7.72
CA ASN A 10 -6.24 14.02 -7.32
C ASN A 10 -6.36 14.17 -5.78
N GLY A 11 -5.38 13.63 -5.02
CA GLY A 11 -5.36 13.69 -3.56
C GLY A 11 -6.15 12.59 -2.83
N ARG A 12 -6.71 11.61 -3.55
CA ARG A 12 -7.54 10.55 -2.94
C ARG A 12 -6.76 9.33 -2.46
N SER A 13 -5.50 9.21 -2.88
CA SER A 13 -4.58 8.20 -2.41
C SER A 13 -3.35 8.86 -1.81
N SER A 14 -2.83 8.31 -0.72
CA SER A 14 -1.64 8.85 -0.06
C SER A 14 -0.80 7.76 0.58
N VAL A 15 0.49 8.07 0.74
CA VAL A 15 1.42 7.33 1.60
C VAL A 15 1.98 8.32 2.62
N GLU A 16 1.77 8.06 3.90
CA GLU A 16 2.37 8.84 4.98
C GLU A 16 3.50 8.02 5.60
N PHE A 17 4.70 8.59 5.69
CA PHE A 17 5.82 7.93 6.35
C PHE A 17 5.89 8.34 7.80
N HIS A 18 6.00 7.35 8.69
CA HIS A 18 6.21 7.59 10.10
C HIS A 18 7.68 7.85 10.39
N ARG A 19 7.99 8.22 11.64
CA ARG A 19 9.37 8.36 12.11
C ARG A 19 10.03 6.97 12.27
N PRO A 20 11.37 6.86 12.19
CA PRO A 20 12.07 5.58 12.40
C PRO A 20 11.68 4.94 13.74
N ASN A 21 11.68 3.61 13.80
CA ASN A 21 11.31 2.82 14.98
C ASN A 21 9.86 3.05 15.48
N SER A 22 8.97 3.55 14.63
CA SER A 22 7.53 3.52 14.92
C SER A 22 7.02 2.09 14.78
N GLU A 23 5.90 1.76 15.43
CA GLU A 23 5.31 0.42 15.30
C GLU A 23 4.96 0.07 13.85
N PHE A 24 4.56 1.08 13.08
CA PHE A 24 4.34 1.01 11.64
C PHE A 24 5.18 2.07 10.95
N ILE A 25 5.76 1.73 9.81
CA ILE A 25 6.68 2.60 9.08
C ILE A 25 5.94 3.56 8.14
N MET A 26 4.73 3.19 7.73
CA MET A 26 3.89 4.02 6.86
C MET A 26 2.41 3.71 6.99
N THR A 27 1.59 4.68 6.58
CA THR A 27 0.13 4.56 6.42
C THR A 27 -0.24 4.79 4.96
N HIS A 28 -1.03 3.89 4.38
CA HIS A 28 -1.61 4.05 3.06
C HIS A 28 -3.09 4.41 3.15
N THR A 29 -3.52 5.40 2.37
CA THR A 29 -4.94 5.69 2.12
C THR A 29 -5.29 5.24 0.70
N ILE A 30 -6.22 4.31 0.58
CA ILE A 30 -6.55 3.62 -0.67
C ILE A 30 -8.02 3.89 -1.01
N PRO A 31 -8.32 4.69 -2.05
CA PRO A 31 -9.68 4.94 -2.45
C PRO A 31 -10.33 3.67 -3.06
N PRO A 32 -11.67 3.60 -3.08
CA PRO A 32 -12.38 2.55 -3.80
C PRO A 32 -11.95 2.46 -5.26
N THR A 33 -11.92 1.24 -5.80
CA THR A 33 -11.81 1.04 -7.25
C THR A 33 -13.18 1.29 -7.88
N THR A 34 -13.28 2.29 -8.77
CA THR A 34 -14.50 2.59 -9.53
C THR A 34 -14.23 2.57 -11.04
N SER A 35 -15.27 2.44 -11.86
CA SER A 35 -15.14 2.52 -13.32
C SER A 35 -14.58 3.86 -13.80
N GLU A 36 -14.88 4.94 -13.08
CA GLU A 36 -14.43 6.31 -13.40
C GLU A 36 -12.95 6.52 -13.08
N HIS A 37 -12.44 5.89 -12.03
CA HIS A 37 -11.13 6.21 -11.47
C HIS A 37 -10.10 5.08 -11.58
N GLY A 38 -10.55 3.87 -11.90
CA GLY A 38 -9.71 2.69 -11.97
C GLY A 38 -9.12 2.31 -10.62
N HIS A 39 -8.02 1.56 -10.67
CA HIS A 39 -7.29 1.17 -9.47
C HIS A 39 -6.43 2.31 -8.94
N SER A 40 -6.31 2.38 -7.61
CA SER A 40 -5.38 3.30 -6.96
C SER A 40 -3.93 2.95 -7.29
N ILE A 41 -3.06 3.96 -7.42
CA ILE A 41 -1.63 3.73 -7.59
C ILE A 41 -0.96 3.28 -6.29
N VAL A 42 -1.55 3.57 -5.12
CA VAL A 42 -1.03 3.05 -3.83
C VAL A 42 -1.46 1.61 -3.56
N ARG A 43 -2.26 1.02 -4.46
CA ARG A 43 -2.45 -0.43 -4.47
C ARG A 43 -1.15 -1.04 -4.97
N PRO A 44 -0.35 -1.69 -4.12
CA PRO A 44 0.91 -2.22 -4.58
C PRO A 44 0.66 -3.28 -5.65
N PRO A 45 1.59 -3.43 -6.61
CA PRO A 45 1.55 -4.55 -7.54
C PRO A 45 1.57 -5.88 -6.77
N PHE A 46 1.24 -6.96 -7.43
CA PHE A 46 1.40 -8.28 -6.84
C PHE A 46 2.89 -8.56 -6.64
N HIS A 47 3.34 -8.69 -5.39
CA HIS A 47 4.77 -8.70 -5.03
C HIS A 47 5.06 -9.61 -3.84
N TYR A 48 6.33 -9.76 -3.54
CA TYR A 48 6.87 -10.41 -2.34
C TYR A 48 8.14 -9.70 -1.93
N HIS A 49 8.51 -9.84 -0.67
CA HIS A 49 9.78 -9.38 -0.13
C HIS A 49 10.73 -10.56 -0.01
N ILE A 50 11.97 -10.41 -0.48
CA ILE A 50 12.96 -11.48 -0.43
C ILE A 50 13.40 -11.74 1.02
N TYR A 51 13.57 -10.67 1.80
CA TYR A 51 14.16 -10.73 3.15
C TYR A 51 13.28 -10.14 4.25
N GLN A 52 12.20 -9.45 3.91
CA GLN A 52 11.36 -8.74 4.87
C GLN A 52 10.02 -9.44 5.05
N SER A 53 9.52 -9.47 6.28
CA SER A 53 8.11 -9.76 6.55
C SER A 53 7.33 -8.46 6.61
N GLU A 54 6.04 -8.49 6.24
CA GLU A 54 5.18 -7.32 6.28
C GLU A 54 3.99 -7.56 7.22
N ARG A 55 3.73 -6.61 8.12
CA ARG A 55 2.56 -6.59 9.01
C ARG A 55 1.63 -5.47 8.63
N PHE A 56 0.34 -5.76 8.75
CA PHE A 56 -0.76 -4.89 8.37
C PHE A 56 -1.66 -4.61 9.55
N HIS A 57 -2.14 -3.37 9.66
CA HIS A 57 -3.22 -2.99 10.55
C HIS A 57 -4.22 -2.10 9.80
N VAL A 58 -5.46 -2.56 9.65
CA VAL A 58 -6.55 -1.77 9.05
C VAL A 58 -7.08 -0.81 10.12
N VAL A 59 -6.73 0.47 9.95
CA VAL A 59 -7.15 1.57 10.83
C VAL A 59 -8.58 1.98 10.52
N SER A 60 -8.95 2.01 9.24
CA SER A 60 -10.32 2.28 8.81
C SER A 60 -10.68 1.60 7.48
N GLY A 61 -11.97 1.33 7.28
CA GLY A 61 -12.48 0.60 6.13
C GLY A 61 -12.23 -0.91 6.22
N GLU A 62 -12.20 -1.53 5.04
CA GLU A 62 -12.05 -2.98 4.86
C GLU A 62 -11.17 -3.27 3.64
N GLY A 63 -10.33 -4.30 3.75
CA GLY A 63 -9.45 -4.74 2.66
C GLY A 63 -9.43 -6.24 2.47
N THR A 64 -9.35 -6.65 1.21
CA THR A 64 -9.18 -8.05 0.82
C THR A 64 -7.71 -8.33 0.54
N PHE A 65 -7.13 -9.31 1.24
CA PHE A 65 -5.74 -9.73 1.11
C PHE A 65 -5.69 -11.11 0.46
N ARG A 66 -4.78 -11.28 -0.50
CA ARG A 66 -4.57 -12.55 -1.22
C ARG A 66 -3.12 -12.97 -1.14
N LYS A 67 -2.89 -14.27 -0.96
CA LYS A 67 -1.57 -14.91 -1.02
C LYS A 67 -1.48 -15.82 -2.24
N GLY A 68 -0.31 -15.86 -2.87
CA GLY A 68 -0.07 -16.69 -4.06
C GLY A 68 -0.97 -16.31 -5.25
N THR A 69 -1.05 -17.20 -6.24
CA THR A 69 -1.78 -16.98 -7.50
C THR A 69 -3.26 -17.36 -7.42
N GLY A 70 -3.75 -17.73 -6.24
CA GLY A 70 -5.14 -18.09 -6.01
C GLY A 70 -6.09 -16.93 -6.24
N ARG A 71 -7.32 -17.23 -6.67
CA ARG A 71 -8.39 -16.24 -6.86
C ARG A 71 -9.04 -15.83 -5.54
N GLU A 72 -9.09 -16.76 -4.59
CA GLU A 72 -9.75 -16.56 -3.31
C GLU A 72 -8.95 -15.64 -2.37
N PRO A 73 -9.63 -14.77 -1.61
CA PRO A 73 -9.04 -14.08 -0.47
C PRO A 73 -8.33 -15.07 0.46
N TRP A 74 -7.11 -14.73 0.85
CA TRP A 74 -6.50 -15.37 2.02
C TRP A 74 -7.18 -14.89 3.29
N ILE A 75 -7.45 -13.58 3.36
CA ILE A 75 -8.14 -12.97 4.48
C ILE A 75 -8.79 -11.64 4.08
N THR A 76 -9.88 -11.29 4.75
CA THR A 76 -10.46 -9.95 4.74
C THR A 76 -10.19 -9.31 6.08
N LEU A 77 -9.57 -8.12 6.08
CA LEU A 77 -9.33 -7.35 7.28
C LEU A 77 -10.28 -6.16 7.34
N SER A 78 -10.82 -5.88 8.52
CA SER A 78 -11.77 -4.80 8.73
C SER A 78 -11.51 -4.08 10.04
N SER A 79 -11.79 -2.78 10.05
CA SER A 79 -11.75 -1.91 11.24
C SER A 79 -13.02 -2.01 12.11
N VAL A 80 -14.05 -2.74 11.66
CA VAL A 80 -15.31 -2.88 12.42
C VAL A 80 -15.09 -3.64 13.74
N PRO A 81 -15.80 -3.27 14.82
CA PRO A 81 -15.71 -4.00 16.08
C PRO A 81 -16.00 -5.49 15.92
N GLY A 82 -15.11 -6.33 16.48
CA GLY A 82 -15.20 -7.79 16.37
C GLY A 82 -14.65 -8.37 15.06
N GLY A 83 -14.24 -7.53 14.10
CA GLY A 83 -13.50 -7.94 12.90
C GLY A 83 -12.02 -8.17 13.18
N GLN A 84 -11.36 -8.96 12.32
CA GLN A 84 -9.90 -9.07 12.34
C GLN A 84 -9.31 -7.85 11.62
N SER A 85 -8.53 -7.03 12.34
CA SER A 85 -7.93 -5.81 11.78
C SER A 85 -6.45 -5.95 11.43
N THR A 86 -5.79 -7.05 11.81
CA THR A 86 -4.35 -7.25 11.59
C THR A 86 -4.02 -8.56 10.89
N ALA A 87 -2.98 -8.55 10.07
CA ALA A 87 -2.39 -9.76 9.49
C ALA A 87 -0.89 -9.60 9.22
N GLY A 88 -0.20 -10.72 9.02
CA GLY A 88 1.21 -10.74 8.64
C GLY A 88 1.49 -11.63 7.42
N VAL A 89 2.46 -11.21 6.61
CA VAL A 89 2.99 -11.95 5.48
C VAL A 89 4.48 -12.13 5.68
N ASN A 90 4.94 -13.38 5.69
CA ASN A 90 6.36 -13.70 5.84
C ASN A 90 7.12 -13.44 4.54
N ALA A 91 8.44 -13.24 4.66
CA ALA A 91 9.34 -13.18 3.51
C ALA A 91 9.15 -14.37 2.55
N GLY A 92 9.31 -14.12 1.25
CA GLY A 92 9.15 -15.13 0.19
C GLY A 92 7.71 -15.43 -0.20
N VAL A 93 6.72 -14.89 0.52
CA VAL A 93 5.29 -15.11 0.19
C VAL A 93 4.81 -14.01 -0.73
N TYR A 94 4.30 -14.40 -1.89
CA TYR A 94 3.60 -13.48 -2.80
C TYR A 94 2.24 -13.07 -2.25
N TYR A 95 1.93 -11.77 -2.32
CA TYR A 95 0.64 -11.25 -1.90
C TYR A 95 0.25 -9.96 -2.63
N LYS A 96 -1.02 -9.61 -2.48
CA LYS A 96 -1.59 -8.30 -2.78
C LYS A 96 -2.72 -8.00 -1.80
N PHE A 97 -3.05 -6.73 -1.65
CA PHE A 97 -4.25 -6.28 -0.98
C PHE A 97 -4.97 -5.22 -1.80
N GLU A 98 -6.28 -5.10 -1.59
CA GLU A 98 -7.11 -4.09 -2.22
C GLU A 98 -8.22 -3.64 -1.26
N ASN A 99 -8.65 -2.39 -1.42
CA ASN A 99 -9.83 -1.88 -0.74
C ASN A 99 -11.05 -2.72 -1.16
N ALA A 100 -11.75 -3.29 -0.18
CA ALA A 100 -12.93 -4.12 -0.40
C ALA A 100 -14.20 -3.28 -0.60
N SER A 101 -14.19 -2.02 -0.16
CA SER A 101 -15.31 -1.09 -0.31
C SER A 101 -15.37 -0.48 -1.71
N LYS A 102 -16.60 -0.22 -2.16
CA LYS A 102 -16.90 0.53 -3.39
C LYS A 102 -17.15 2.02 -3.12
N THR A 103 -17.29 2.41 -1.86
CA THR A 103 -17.75 3.74 -1.44
C THR A 103 -16.73 4.46 -0.58
N ASP A 104 -16.04 3.73 0.29
CA ASP A 104 -15.23 4.31 1.36
C ASP A 104 -13.74 4.02 1.18
N PRO A 105 -12.83 4.95 1.49
CA PRO A 105 -11.41 4.68 1.48
C PRO A 105 -11.04 3.67 2.56
N GLN A 106 -9.99 2.90 2.27
CA GLN A 106 -9.32 2.05 3.26
C GLN A 106 -8.07 2.77 3.76
N VAL A 107 -7.86 2.80 5.08
CA VAL A 107 -6.63 3.27 5.71
C VAL A 107 -5.94 2.09 6.37
N ILE A 108 -4.67 1.88 6.03
CA ILE A 108 -3.89 0.73 6.48
C ILE A 108 -2.49 1.16 6.89
N ASP A 109 -2.09 0.75 8.08
CA ASP A 109 -0.72 0.88 8.56
C ASP A 109 0.09 -0.35 8.18
N ILE A 110 1.34 -0.12 7.78
CA ILE A 110 2.26 -1.12 7.25
C ILE A 110 3.56 -1.08 8.05
N GLN A 111 4.05 -2.24 8.44
CA GLN A 111 5.37 -2.43 9.02
C GLN A 111 6.18 -3.45 8.22
N LEU A 112 7.47 -3.18 8.03
CA LEU A 112 8.43 -4.09 7.41
C LEU A 112 9.48 -4.53 8.43
N ASP A 113 9.78 -5.83 8.48
CA ASP A 113 10.75 -6.44 9.39
C ASP A 113 11.78 -7.32 8.64
N PRO A 114 13.10 -7.04 8.70
CA PRO A 114 13.72 -5.90 9.38
C PRO A 114 13.40 -4.58 8.69
N GLU A 115 13.28 -3.49 9.46
CA GLU A 115 13.10 -2.13 8.92
C GLU A 115 14.39 -1.65 8.23
N ALA A 116 14.25 -1.09 7.02
CA ALA A 116 15.31 -0.42 6.27
C ALA A 116 14.91 1.02 5.92
N TYR A 117 14.51 1.79 6.94
CA TYR A 117 13.82 3.08 6.87
C TYR A 117 14.24 4.02 5.72
N GLU A 118 15.51 4.39 5.62
CA GLU A 118 16.01 5.32 4.60
C GLU A 118 15.90 4.76 3.17
N SER A 119 16.17 3.47 3.03
CA SER A 119 16.07 2.78 1.75
C SER A 119 14.62 2.59 1.32
N GLU A 120 13.73 2.29 2.27
CA GLU A 120 12.29 2.13 2.05
C GLU A 120 11.67 3.44 1.63
N GLN A 121 11.92 4.54 2.35
CA GLN A 121 11.42 5.86 1.96
C GLN A 121 11.86 6.24 0.55
N ARG A 122 13.14 6.03 0.23
CA ARG A 122 13.67 6.30 -1.12
C ARG A 122 12.96 5.45 -2.17
N PHE A 123 12.78 4.16 -1.91
CA PHE A 123 12.07 3.25 -2.81
C PHE A 123 10.63 3.70 -3.05
N PHE A 124 9.84 3.89 -1.99
CA PHE A 124 8.43 4.23 -2.11
C PHE A 124 8.19 5.64 -2.68
N ARG A 125 9.03 6.63 -2.33
CA ARG A 125 8.97 7.97 -2.96
C ARG A 125 9.24 7.90 -4.45
N ASN A 126 10.24 7.15 -4.88
CA ASN A 126 10.55 6.96 -6.29
C ASN A 126 9.46 6.17 -7.02
N PHE A 127 8.99 5.07 -6.41
CA PHE A 127 7.98 4.19 -6.99
C PHE A 127 6.64 4.90 -7.19
N PHE A 128 6.08 5.49 -6.12
CA PHE A 128 4.81 6.20 -6.21
C PHE A 128 4.91 7.50 -6.99
N GLY A 129 6.04 8.22 -6.90
CA GLY A 129 6.31 9.39 -7.73
C GLY A 129 6.30 9.05 -9.22
N HIS A 130 7.01 7.98 -9.62
CA HIS A 130 7.04 7.52 -11.00
C HIS A 130 5.65 7.10 -11.52
N MET A 131 4.87 6.40 -10.72
CA MET A 131 3.51 6.01 -11.11
C MET A 131 2.58 7.21 -11.27
N ASP A 132 2.71 8.24 -10.42
CA ASP A 132 1.94 9.48 -10.57
C ASP A 132 2.34 10.24 -11.85
N ASP A 133 3.65 10.31 -12.15
CA ASP A 133 4.15 10.94 -13.38
C ASP A 133 3.65 10.21 -14.63
N CYS A 134 3.65 8.87 -14.63
CA CYS A 134 3.15 8.06 -15.75
C CYS A 134 1.66 8.25 -16.04
N ARG A 135 0.87 8.66 -15.03
CA ARG A 135 -0.56 8.96 -15.20
C ARG A 135 -0.80 10.31 -15.87
N ARG A 136 0.18 11.22 -15.85
CA ARG A 136 0.09 12.52 -16.54
C ARG A 136 0.31 12.30 -18.04
N PRO A 137 -0.45 12.98 -18.93
CA PRO A 137 -0.44 12.72 -20.37
C PRO A 137 0.86 13.07 -21.14
N ARG A 138 2.03 13.12 -20.48
CA ARG A 138 3.34 13.44 -21.08
C ARG A 138 4.51 12.58 -20.57
N CYS A 139 4.29 11.41 -19.99
CA CYS A 139 5.41 10.59 -19.56
C CYS A 139 6.06 9.87 -20.75
N SER A 140 7.02 10.52 -21.41
CA SER A 140 8.01 9.84 -22.22
C SER A 140 8.77 8.87 -21.33
N ARG A 141 8.72 7.57 -21.66
CA ARG A 141 9.40 6.47 -20.96
C ARG A 141 10.87 6.84 -20.70
N VAL A 142 11.23 7.06 -19.44
CA VAL A 142 12.62 7.01 -19.00
C VAL A 142 12.81 5.68 -18.29
N PHE A 143 13.58 4.79 -18.88
CA PHE A 143 14.03 3.56 -18.25
C PHE A 143 15.17 3.89 -17.28
N PHE A 144 15.13 3.35 -16.07
CA PHE A 144 16.31 3.27 -15.21
C PHE A 144 17.12 2.04 -15.64
N SER A 145 18.34 2.28 -16.16
CA SER A 145 19.38 1.25 -16.37
C SER A 145 20.22 1.08 -15.12
#